data_AF-A0A0T9L0U8-F1
#
_entry.id   AF-A0A0T9L0U8-F1
#
_cell.length_a   1.000
_cell.length_b   1.000
_cell.length_c   1.000
_cell.angle_alpha   90.00
_cell.angle_beta   90.00
_cell.angle_gamma   90.00
#
_symmetry.space_group_name_H-M   'P 1'
#
loop_
_entity.id
_entity.type
_entity.pdbx_description
1 polymer ?
#
loop_
_entity_poly.entity_id
_entity_poly.type
_entity_poly.pdbx_seq_one_letter_code
_entity_poly.pdbx_strand_id
1 'polypeptide(L)'
;MSVERIIESISGKRIATYERCFEATDIAECLGMYIWNKRVCAELLPVLQILEVSLRNALCSGYESLFRERRKQQGKNTAEINAEFDPMWLKNFYDSAADCQYKDTKTAIVSAANKLEKRGIELTADNLIPELTFGVWSHLCQSHDINDAQSLQLWPDLLYHAFPGRKMKHSQLINILRNVNRLRNRIAHHEPVWYSKSLYGTPAYLNKVINFYNECLILIEAINPSNLKAITLVNSHASLTALCSIQCVAEYKNLAAEVHAIPQINIKNWHTHAQFSERIRGAISSIQGDLVSIKAVDGNYSGQFFIDKKDRAILKGLAQLKVGELVTFIPTRFDDSLIATKVHYNLPT
;
A
#
# COMPACT_ATOMS: atom_id res chain seq x y z
N MET A 1 20.34 -11.59 -26.08
CA MET A 1 20.15 -10.30 -25.37
C MET A 1 21.27 -10.23 -24.33
N SER A 2 22.08 -9.18 -24.30
CA SER A 2 23.29 -9.16 -23.48
C SER A 2 23.08 -8.36 -22.17
N VAL A 3 23.87 -8.66 -21.15
CA VAL A 3 23.83 -7.99 -19.83
C VAL A 3 24.08 -6.49 -19.97
N GLU A 4 24.93 -6.10 -20.91
CA GLU A 4 25.31 -4.70 -21.19
C GLU A 4 24.09 -3.87 -21.60
N ARG A 5 23.26 -4.38 -22.52
CA ARG A 5 22.04 -3.67 -22.99
C ARG A 5 21.03 -3.46 -21.86
N ILE A 6 20.95 -4.39 -20.91
CA ILE A 6 20.08 -4.22 -19.74
C ILE A 6 20.62 -3.09 -18.85
N ILE A 7 21.93 -3.04 -18.63
CA ILE A 7 22.57 -2.02 -17.78
C ILE A 7 22.55 -0.63 -18.39
N GLU A 8 22.66 -0.51 -19.72
CA GLU A 8 22.47 0.76 -20.44
C GLU A 8 21.12 1.44 -20.07
N SER A 9 20.10 0.63 -19.75
CA SER A 9 18.77 1.13 -19.35
C SER A 9 18.64 1.53 -17.87
N ILE A 10 19.62 1.21 -17.02
CA ILE A 10 19.58 1.46 -15.55
C ILE A 10 20.45 2.65 -15.14
N SER A 11 21.35 3.12 -16.01
CA SER A 11 22.45 4.07 -15.79
C SER A 11 23.65 3.50 -15.04
N GLY A 12 24.86 3.74 -15.56
CA GLY A 12 26.12 3.28 -14.97
C GLY A 12 26.35 3.79 -13.55
N LYS A 13 25.91 5.02 -13.22
CA LYS A 13 26.04 5.58 -11.86
C LYS A 13 25.30 4.76 -10.80
N ARG A 14 24.13 4.21 -11.13
CA ARG A 14 23.37 3.34 -10.22
C ARG A 14 24.07 2.00 -10.03
N ILE A 15 24.56 1.42 -11.12
CA ILE A 15 25.27 0.13 -11.12
C ILE A 15 26.61 0.20 -10.37
N ALA A 16 27.38 1.28 -10.51
CA ALA A 16 28.67 1.49 -9.84
C ALA A 16 28.60 1.46 -8.29
N THR A 17 27.41 1.55 -7.71
CA THR A 17 27.23 1.37 -6.26
C THR A 17 27.29 -0.10 -5.87
N TYR A 18 26.81 -1.00 -6.73
CA TYR A 18 26.83 -2.44 -6.48
C TYR A 18 28.23 -3.01 -6.70
N GLU A 19 28.92 -2.56 -7.74
CA GLU A 19 30.32 -2.91 -8.05
C GLU A 19 31.24 -2.69 -6.83
N ARG A 20 31.20 -1.47 -6.28
CA ARG A 20 32.05 -1.08 -5.14
C ARG A 20 31.71 -1.75 -3.81
N CYS A 21 30.47 -2.18 -3.64
CA CYS A 21 29.98 -2.64 -2.34
C CYS A 21 29.98 -4.17 -2.21
N PHE A 22 29.63 -4.91 -3.28
CA PHE A 22 29.48 -6.36 -3.21
C PHE A 22 30.70 -7.14 -3.71
N GLU A 23 31.84 -6.48 -3.92
CA GLU A 23 33.03 -7.11 -4.53
C GLU A 23 32.62 -7.84 -5.82
N ALA A 24 31.76 -7.19 -6.62
CA ALA A 24 31.28 -7.78 -7.85
C ALA A 24 32.40 -7.73 -8.89
N THR A 25 32.75 -8.89 -9.44
CA THR A 25 33.93 -9.01 -10.30
C THR A 25 33.63 -8.68 -11.77
N ASP A 26 32.35 -8.78 -12.16
CA ASP A 26 31.89 -8.46 -13.50
C ASP A 26 30.54 -7.74 -13.53
N ILE A 27 30.16 -7.35 -14.74
CA ILE A 27 28.94 -6.60 -15.01
C ILE A 27 27.66 -7.43 -14.78
N ALA A 28 27.75 -8.76 -14.89
CA ALA A 28 26.64 -9.67 -14.61
C ALA A 28 26.36 -9.72 -13.11
N GLU A 29 27.37 -9.95 -12.26
CA GLU A 29 27.22 -9.92 -10.81
C GLU A 29 26.59 -8.60 -10.32
N CYS A 30 26.99 -7.47 -10.92
CA CYS A 30 26.40 -6.16 -10.62
C CYS A 30 24.90 -6.10 -10.94
N LEU A 31 24.49 -6.64 -12.10
CA LEU A 31 23.07 -6.76 -12.47
C LEU A 31 22.33 -7.67 -11.48
N GLY A 32 22.94 -8.78 -11.09
CA GLY A 32 22.42 -9.70 -10.07
C GLY A 32 22.12 -8.99 -8.74
N MET A 33 23.06 -8.20 -8.25
CA MET A 33 22.90 -7.41 -7.01
C MET A 33 21.85 -6.29 -7.14
N TYR A 34 21.75 -5.68 -8.32
CA TYR A 34 20.67 -4.75 -8.59
C TYR A 34 19.29 -5.43 -8.50
N ILE A 35 19.13 -6.60 -9.13
CA ILE A 35 17.88 -7.39 -9.09
C ILE A 35 17.58 -7.86 -7.67
N TRP A 36 18.58 -8.34 -6.93
CA TRP A 36 18.44 -8.71 -5.52
C TRP A 36 17.88 -7.53 -4.70
N ASN A 37 18.44 -6.32 -4.87
CA ASN A 37 17.92 -5.14 -4.17
C ASN A 37 16.46 -4.82 -4.56
N LYS A 38 16.06 -5.04 -5.82
CA LYS A 38 14.65 -4.90 -6.23
C LYS A 38 13.74 -5.90 -5.51
N ARG A 39 14.19 -7.14 -5.36
CA ARG A 39 13.45 -8.15 -4.62
C ARG A 39 13.34 -7.79 -3.13
N VAL A 40 14.42 -7.34 -2.50
CA VAL A 40 14.40 -6.83 -1.12
C VAL A 40 13.44 -5.64 -0.97
N CYS A 41 13.47 -4.68 -1.90
CA CYS A 41 12.54 -3.54 -1.87
C CYS A 41 11.08 -4.02 -1.93
N ALA A 42 10.78 -5.03 -2.76
CA ALA A 42 9.44 -5.60 -2.87
C ALA A 42 8.99 -6.27 -1.56
N GLU A 43 9.86 -7.03 -0.89
CA GLU A 43 9.52 -7.70 0.38
C GLU A 43 9.38 -6.73 1.58
N LEU A 44 9.97 -5.52 1.50
CA LEU A 44 9.82 -4.49 2.54
C LEU A 44 8.52 -3.68 2.40
N LEU A 45 7.86 -3.70 1.24
CA LEU A 45 6.65 -2.90 1.01
C LEU A 45 5.47 -3.31 1.91
N PRO A 46 5.15 -4.59 2.12
CA PRO A 46 3.98 -4.95 2.92
C PRO A 46 4.07 -4.49 4.38
N VAL A 47 5.24 -4.64 5.02
CA VAL A 47 5.45 -4.16 6.40
C VAL A 47 5.34 -2.63 6.49
N LEU A 48 5.85 -1.91 5.48
CA LEU A 48 5.73 -0.45 5.40
C LEU A 48 4.29 0.00 5.19
N GLN A 49 3.51 -0.70 4.36
CA GLN A 49 2.10 -0.38 4.12
C GLN A 49 1.26 -0.57 5.38
N ILE A 50 1.43 -1.70 6.07
CA ILE A 50 0.74 -1.97 7.35
C ILE A 50 1.12 -0.89 8.38
N LEU A 51 2.41 -0.55 8.47
CA LEU A 51 2.88 0.49 9.36
C LEU A 51 2.31 1.87 9.00
N GLU A 52 2.32 2.29 7.74
CA GLU A 52 1.84 3.61 7.31
C GLU A 52 0.34 3.79 7.59
N VAL A 53 -0.47 2.76 7.30
CA VAL A 53 -1.92 2.78 7.58
C VAL A 53 -2.21 2.73 9.08
N SER A 54 -1.52 1.88 9.84
CA SER A 54 -1.73 1.80 11.29
C SER A 54 -1.26 3.07 12.01
N LEU A 55 -0.14 3.66 11.59
CA LEU A 55 0.42 4.89 12.16
C LEU A 55 -0.54 6.07 11.97
N ARG A 56 -1.01 6.33 10.75
CA ARG A 56 -1.91 7.46 10.48
C ARG A 56 -3.21 7.33 11.27
N ASN A 57 -3.76 6.11 11.34
CA ASN A 57 -5.01 5.85 12.06
C ASN A 57 -4.80 6.03 13.57
N ALA A 58 -3.69 5.54 14.12
CA ALA A 58 -3.36 5.67 15.54
C ALA A 58 -3.12 7.14 15.95
N LEU A 59 -2.46 7.93 15.10
CA LEU A 59 -2.26 9.36 15.36
C LEU A 59 -3.56 10.15 15.30
N CYS A 60 -4.42 9.90 14.32
CA CYS A 60 -5.69 10.61 14.18
C CYS A 60 -6.69 10.25 15.29
N SER A 61 -6.89 8.96 15.55
CA SER A 61 -7.74 8.50 16.66
C SER A 61 -7.18 8.88 18.03
N GLY A 62 -5.85 8.87 18.17
CA GLY A 62 -5.17 9.33 19.37
C GLY A 62 -5.33 10.82 19.62
N TYR A 63 -5.27 11.64 18.57
CA TYR A 63 -5.53 13.08 18.65
C TYR A 63 -6.96 13.35 19.13
N GLU A 64 -7.94 12.67 18.54
CA GLU A 64 -9.34 12.80 18.97
C GLU A 64 -9.52 12.39 20.43
N SER A 65 -8.93 11.26 20.84
CA SER A 65 -9.00 10.77 22.22
C SER A 65 -8.39 11.77 23.21
N LEU A 66 -7.20 12.31 22.88
CA LEU A 66 -6.52 13.31 23.69
C LEU A 66 -7.30 14.62 23.78
N PHE A 67 -7.88 15.08 22.66
CA PHE A 67 -8.74 16.27 22.64
C PHE A 67 -9.94 16.09 23.58
N ARG A 68 -10.66 14.97 23.45
CA ARG A 68 -11.82 14.65 24.27
C ARG A 68 -11.46 14.55 25.75
N GLU A 69 -10.34 13.92 26.07
CA GLU A 69 -9.82 13.82 27.44
C GLU A 69 -9.55 15.20 28.05
N ARG A 70 -8.79 16.06 27.35
CA ARG A 70 -8.47 17.41 27.83
C ARG A 70 -9.72 18.26 28.05
N ARG A 71 -10.71 18.18 27.17
CA ARG A 71 -11.98 18.92 27.34
C ARG A 71 -12.83 18.38 28.48
N LYS A 72 -12.85 17.07 28.70
CA LYS A 72 -13.52 16.47 29.86
C LYS A 72 -12.89 16.92 31.17
N GLN A 73 -11.55 17.03 31.22
CA GLN A 73 -10.83 17.57 32.39
C GLN A 73 -11.16 19.05 32.66
N GLN A 74 -11.57 19.80 31.63
CA GLN A 74 -12.08 21.18 31.74
C GLN A 74 -13.56 21.25 32.16
N GLY A 75 -14.21 20.12 32.44
CA GLY A 75 -15.62 20.06 32.87
C GLY A 75 -16.64 20.13 31.74
N LYS A 76 -16.22 20.03 30.47
CA LYS A 76 -17.15 20.05 29.33
C LYS A 76 -17.92 18.73 29.21
N ASN A 77 -19.18 18.83 28.80
CA ASN A 77 -20.02 17.67 28.52
C ASN A 77 -19.80 17.14 27.09
N THR A 78 -20.33 15.96 26.78
CA THR A 78 -20.12 15.29 25.47
C THR A 78 -20.62 16.11 24.27
N ALA A 79 -21.72 16.83 24.40
CA ALA A 79 -22.28 17.62 23.30
C ALA A 79 -21.38 18.82 22.96
N GLU A 80 -20.87 19.51 23.98
CA GLU A 80 -19.91 20.61 23.82
C GLU A 80 -18.61 20.13 23.17
N ILE A 81 -18.08 18.98 23.64
CA ILE A 81 -16.87 18.38 23.08
C ILE A 81 -17.04 18.05 21.59
N ASN A 82 -18.19 17.47 21.21
CA ASN A 82 -18.48 17.13 19.83
C ASN A 82 -18.59 18.38 18.95
N ALA A 83 -19.21 19.45 19.45
CA ALA A 83 -19.37 20.70 18.72
C ALA A 83 -18.04 21.45 18.51
N GLU A 84 -17.07 21.27 19.41
CA GLU A 84 -15.76 21.93 19.33
C GLU A 84 -14.71 21.14 18.56
N PHE A 85 -14.94 19.85 18.30
CA PHE A 85 -13.97 19.04 17.60
C PHE A 85 -13.91 19.45 16.12
N ASP A 86 -12.70 19.76 15.65
CA ASP A 86 -12.41 20.06 14.26
C ASP A 86 -11.95 18.80 13.51
N PRO A 87 -12.76 18.20 12.62
CA PRO A 87 -12.35 17.04 11.83
C PRO A 87 -11.15 17.35 10.93
N MET A 88 -10.97 18.62 10.53
CA MET A 88 -9.90 19.10 9.66
C MET A 88 -8.72 19.68 10.44
N TRP A 89 -8.61 19.38 11.75
CA TRP A 89 -7.59 19.92 12.67
C TRP A 89 -6.18 19.98 12.09
N LEU A 90 -5.77 18.91 11.39
CA LEU A 90 -4.44 18.81 10.82
C LEU A 90 -4.23 19.87 9.74
N LYS A 91 -5.14 19.94 8.76
CA LYS A 91 -5.05 20.93 7.69
C LYS A 91 -5.16 22.34 8.24
N ASN A 92 -6.14 22.60 9.11
CA ASN A 92 -6.42 23.92 9.66
C ASN A 92 -5.23 24.46 10.48
N PHE A 93 -4.58 23.59 11.28
CA PHE A 93 -3.33 23.94 11.95
C PHE A 93 -2.25 24.35 10.94
N TYR A 94 -1.91 23.48 9.98
CA TYR A 94 -0.81 23.74 9.04
C TYR A 94 -1.08 24.92 8.10
N ASP A 95 -2.33 25.21 7.77
CA ASP A 95 -2.72 26.39 7.00
C ASP A 95 -2.47 27.69 7.78
N SER A 96 -2.78 27.69 9.08
CA SER A 96 -2.56 28.84 9.98
C SER A 96 -1.11 28.99 10.46
N ALA A 97 -0.34 27.89 10.47
CA ALA A 97 1.04 27.88 10.93
C ALA A 97 1.94 28.74 10.05
N ALA A 98 2.66 29.68 10.70
CA ALA A 98 3.61 30.59 10.06
C ALA A 98 5.07 30.16 10.22
N ASP A 99 5.36 29.25 11.15
CA ASP A 99 6.71 28.78 11.41
C ASP A 99 7.28 28.00 10.21
N CYS A 100 8.52 28.33 9.84
CA CYS A 100 9.22 27.73 8.72
C CYS A 100 9.46 26.22 8.93
N GLN A 101 9.48 25.73 10.17
CA GLN A 101 9.60 24.30 10.46
C GLN A 101 8.44 23.48 9.85
N TYR A 102 7.27 24.10 9.65
CA TYR A 102 6.07 23.42 9.14
C TYR A 102 5.91 23.47 7.62
N LYS A 103 6.83 24.14 6.90
CA LYS A 103 6.71 24.43 5.46
C LYS A 103 6.53 23.18 4.59
N ASP A 104 7.36 22.17 4.80
CA ASP A 104 7.34 20.95 3.98
C ASP A 104 6.06 20.14 4.22
N THR A 105 5.64 20.01 5.48
CA THR A 105 4.41 19.33 5.86
C THR A 105 3.18 20.07 5.35
N LYS A 106 3.15 21.40 5.46
CA LYS A 106 2.11 22.26 4.86
C LYS A 106 2.02 22.05 3.35
N THR A 107 3.17 22.06 2.67
CA THR A 107 3.23 21.82 1.21
C THR A 107 2.69 20.44 0.83
N ALA A 108 3.00 19.41 1.62
CA ALA A 108 2.48 18.06 1.42
C ALA A 108 0.95 17.99 1.58
N ILE A 109 0.40 18.65 2.61
CA ILE A 109 -1.06 18.70 2.87
C ILE A 109 -1.78 19.46 1.74
N VAL A 110 -1.26 20.63 1.35
CA VAL A 110 -1.83 21.41 0.24
C VAL A 110 -1.78 20.64 -1.07
N SER A 111 -0.67 19.95 -1.36
CA SER A 111 -0.54 19.10 -2.54
C SER A 111 -1.55 17.96 -2.56
N ALA A 112 -1.81 17.32 -1.41
CA ALA A 112 -2.82 16.29 -1.28
C ALA A 112 -4.24 16.84 -1.51
N ALA A 113 -4.58 17.98 -0.92
CA ALA A 113 -5.88 18.65 -1.13
C ALA A 113 -6.11 19.00 -2.61
N ASN A 114 -5.09 19.57 -3.28
CA ASN A 114 -5.17 19.90 -4.71
C ASN A 114 -5.34 18.66 -5.61
N LYS A 115 -4.81 17.50 -5.20
CA LYS A 115 -5.01 16.24 -5.95
C LYS A 115 -6.45 15.74 -5.84
N LEU A 116 -7.07 15.88 -4.66
CA LEU A 116 -8.49 15.52 -4.46
C LEU A 116 -9.40 16.41 -5.30
N GLU A 117 -9.15 17.72 -5.28
CA GLU A 117 -9.89 18.69 -6.08
C GLU A 117 -9.81 18.36 -7.58
N LYS A 118 -8.60 18.09 -8.10
CA LYS A 118 -8.40 17.68 -9.50
C LYS A 118 -9.12 16.39 -9.89
N ARG A 119 -9.39 15.51 -8.93
CA ARG A 119 -10.15 14.27 -9.11
C ARG A 119 -11.66 14.44 -8.91
N GLY A 120 -12.13 15.65 -8.57
CA GLY A 120 -13.53 15.91 -8.24
C GLY A 120 -13.98 15.25 -6.94
N ILE A 121 -13.05 14.99 -6.01
CA ILE A 121 -13.35 14.38 -4.71
C ILE A 121 -13.47 15.47 -3.67
N GLU A 122 -14.54 15.42 -2.87
CA GLU A 122 -14.79 16.37 -1.78
C GLU A 122 -13.65 16.37 -0.75
N LEU A 123 -13.23 17.56 -0.33
CA LEU A 123 -12.18 17.73 0.67
C LEU A 123 -12.73 17.51 2.08
N THR A 124 -12.69 16.25 2.53
CA THR A 124 -13.01 15.83 3.90
C THR A 124 -11.78 15.25 4.58
N ALA A 125 -11.82 15.09 5.91
CA ALA A 125 -10.75 14.44 6.66
C ALA A 125 -10.52 12.99 6.19
N ASP A 126 -11.61 12.27 5.93
CA ASP A 126 -11.60 10.88 5.45
C ASP A 126 -10.97 10.72 4.07
N ASN A 127 -11.06 11.74 3.22
CA ASN A 127 -10.41 11.76 1.90
C ASN A 127 -8.97 12.31 1.97
N LEU A 128 -8.70 13.28 2.85
CA LEU A 128 -7.39 13.93 2.96
C LEU A 128 -6.36 13.03 3.66
N ILE A 129 -6.69 12.47 4.82
CA ILE A 129 -5.76 11.68 5.64
C ILE A 129 -5.14 10.52 4.84
N PRO A 130 -5.89 9.76 4.01
CA PRO A 130 -5.32 8.69 3.21
C PRO A 130 -4.37 9.12 2.10
N GLU A 131 -4.48 10.36 1.62
CA GLU A 131 -3.61 10.92 0.56
C GLU A 131 -2.25 11.39 1.10
N LEU A 132 -2.12 11.53 2.43
CA LEU A 132 -0.89 11.97 3.07
C LEU A 132 0.13 10.84 3.19
N THR A 133 1.39 11.18 2.94
CA THR A 133 2.51 10.24 3.01
C THR A 133 3.06 10.07 4.42
N PHE A 134 3.76 8.96 4.66
CA PHE A 134 4.52 8.68 5.89
C PHE A 134 5.30 9.88 6.46
N GLY A 135 5.88 10.72 5.59
CA GLY A 135 6.67 11.88 6.01
C GLY A 135 5.91 12.89 6.87
N VAL A 136 4.62 13.10 6.60
CA VAL A 136 3.75 14.00 7.38
C VAL A 136 3.60 13.48 8.81
N TRP A 137 3.32 12.18 8.95
CA TRP A 137 3.15 11.52 10.25
C TRP A 137 4.46 11.47 11.04
N SER A 138 5.58 11.20 10.35
CA SER A 138 6.91 11.26 10.95
C SER A 138 7.24 12.66 11.49
N HIS A 139 6.88 13.73 10.75
CA HIS A 139 7.07 15.11 11.19
C HIS A 139 6.14 15.48 12.36
N LEU A 140 4.88 15.05 12.33
CA LEU A 140 3.93 15.26 13.42
C LEU A 140 4.48 14.73 14.75
N CYS A 141 5.13 13.57 14.72
CA CYS A 141 5.77 12.96 15.90
C CYS A 141 6.98 13.73 16.45
N GLN A 142 7.54 14.68 15.69
CA GLN A 142 8.77 15.41 16.00
C GLN A 142 8.52 16.84 16.48
N SER A 143 7.51 17.53 15.94
CA SER A 143 7.48 19.01 15.94
C SER A 143 6.27 19.62 16.68
N HIS A 144 5.69 18.89 17.65
CA HIS A 144 4.51 19.33 18.42
C HIS A 144 4.62 19.03 19.92
N ASP A 145 5.66 19.55 20.56
CA ASP A 145 5.88 19.41 22.01
C ASP A 145 4.90 20.28 22.81
N ILE A 146 4.47 19.82 23.98
CA ILE A 146 3.55 20.56 24.86
C ILE A 146 4.12 21.91 25.31
N ASN A 147 5.45 22.04 25.38
CA ASN A 147 6.11 23.29 25.75
C ASN A 147 6.16 24.31 24.61
N ASP A 148 5.86 23.91 23.38
CA ASP A 148 5.76 24.81 22.23
C ASP A 148 4.32 25.31 22.06
N ALA A 149 4.06 26.52 22.52
CA ALA A 149 2.75 27.18 22.45
C ALA A 149 2.28 27.49 21.01
N GLN A 150 3.19 27.47 20.03
CA GLN A 150 2.85 27.64 18.61
C GLN A 150 2.52 26.31 17.92
N SER A 151 2.63 25.20 18.64
CA SER A 151 2.41 23.85 18.14
C SER A 151 1.04 23.28 18.54
N LEU A 152 0.71 22.09 18.04
CA LEU A 152 -0.47 21.33 18.47
C LEU A 152 -0.37 20.78 19.91
N GLN A 153 0.76 20.95 20.60
CA GLN A 153 0.99 20.52 21.99
C GLN A 153 0.58 19.06 22.23
N LEU A 154 1.09 18.15 21.39
CA LEU A 154 0.70 16.73 21.37
C LEU A 154 1.56 15.88 22.29
N TRP A 155 2.86 16.15 22.33
CA TRP A 155 3.84 15.27 22.98
C TRP A 155 4.22 15.78 24.37
N PRO A 156 4.36 14.89 25.37
CA PRO A 156 4.35 13.42 25.29
C PRO A 156 2.97 12.76 25.42
N ASP A 157 1.90 13.50 25.72
CA ASP A 157 0.58 12.95 26.08
C ASP A 157 -0.01 12.02 25.02
N LEU A 158 0.15 12.37 23.74
CA LEU A 158 -0.37 11.57 22.63
C LEU A 158 0.25 10.16 22.55
N LEU A 159 1.40 9.91 23.20
CA LEU A 159 2.02 8.58 23.22
C LEU A 159 1.12 7.54 23.88
N TYR A 160 0.36 7.91 24.91
CA TYR A 160 -0.51 6.98 25.63
C TYR A 160 -1.69 6.52 24.78
N HIS A 161 -2.09 7.33 23.80
CA HIS A 161 -3.21 7.06 22.92
C HIS A 161 -2.76 6.41 21.60
N ALA A 162 -1.71 6.95 20.96
CA ALA A 162 -1.25 6.48 19.65
C ALA A 162 -0.26 5.30 19.73
N PHE A 163 0.45 5.14 20.85
CA PHE A 163 1.46 4.09 21.03
C PHE A 163 1.33 3.39 22.39
N PRO A 164 0.18 2.74 22.67
CA PRO A 164 -0.07 2.06 23.95
C PRO A 164 0.84 0.84 24.16
N GLY A 165 1.33 0.20 23.09
CA GLY A 165 2.20 -0.98 23.17
C GLY A 165 3.70 -0.66 23.26
N ARG A 166 4.08 0.63 23.32
CA ARG A 166 5.49 1.03 23.25
C ARG A 166 6.30 0.51 24.44
N LYS A 167 7.53 0.08 24.16
CA LYS A 167 8.54 -0.33 25.14
C LYS A 167 9.78 0.59 25.13
N MET A 168 9.63 1.78 24.58
CA MET A 168 10.73 2.71 24.29
C MET A 168 10.38 4.14 24.66
N LYS A 169 11.40 4.99 24.82
CA LYS A 169 11.22 6.44 25.04
C LYS A 169 10.76 7.12 23.74
N HIS A 170 10.13 8.29 23.88
CA HIS A 170 9.66 9.10 22.74
C HIS A 170 10.80 9.46 21.78
N SER A 171 11.97 9.83 22.30
CA SER A 171 13.15 10.14 21.49
C SER A 171 13.63 8.96 20.64
N GLN A 172 13.56 7.74 21.18
CA GLN A 172 13.88 6.51 20.44
C GLN A 172 12.84 6.25 19.35
N LEU A 173 11.55 6.41 19.66
CA LEU A 173 10.45 6.28 18.70
C LEU A 173 10.59 7.25 17.53
N ILE A 174 10.93 8.51 17.80
CA ILE A 174 11.23 9.54 16.77
C ILE A 174 12.39 9.09 15.87
N ASN A 175 13.47 8.56 16.47
CA ASN A 175 14.63 8.13 15.70
C ASN A 175 14.28 6.96 14.75
N ILE A 176 13.51 5.98 15.25
CA ILE A 176 13.04 4.85 14.46
C ILE A 176 12.11 5.34 13.32
N LEU A 177 11.15 6.21 13.61
CA LEU A 177 10.28 6.81 12.58
C LEU A 177 11.08 7.52 11.49
N ARG A 178 12.14 8.24 11.85
CA ARG A 178 13.01 8.94 10.88
C ARG A 178 13.76 7.94 10.00
N ASN A 179 14.27 6.86 10.57
CA ASN A 179 14.96 5.80 9.82
C ASN A 179 14.02 5.10 8.85
N VAL A 180 12.81 4.75 9.30
CA VAL A 180 11.79 4.12 8.46
C VAL A 180 11.32 5.06 7.34
N ASN A 181 11.14 6.36 7.63
CA ASN A 181 10.80 7.35 6.58
C ASN A 181 11.91 7.43 5.50
N ARG A 182 13.19 7.42 5.92
CA ARG A 182 14.32 7.37 4.99
C ARG A 182 14.31 6.08 4.16
N LEU A 183 14.05 4.93 4.77
CA LEU A 183 13.92 3.65 4.06
C LEU A 183 12.81 3.72 3.00
N ARG A 184 11.61 4.17 3.39
CA ARG A 184 10.45 4.32 2.49
C ARG A 184 10.78 5.22 1.31
N ASN A 185 11.46 6.35 1.54
CA ASN A 185 11.89 7.25 0.48
C ASN A 185 12.91 6.60 -0.46
N ARG A 186 13.88 5.83 0.06
CA ARG A 186 14.83 5.09 -0.79
C ARG A 186 14.14 4.08 -1.69
N ILE A 187 13.16 3.35 -1.17
CA ILE A 187 12.37 2.40 -1.98
C ILE A 187 11.62 3.17 -3.09
N ALA A 188 10.95 4.27 -2.75
CA ALA A 188 10.22 5.11 -3.70
C ALA A 188 11.11 5.73 -4.79
N HIS A 189 12.35 6.11 -4.44
CA HIS A 189 13.34 6.64 -5.38
C HIS A 189 14.17 5.57 -6.10
N HIS A 190 13.88 4.28 -5.85
CA HIS A 190 14.57 3.14 -6.43
C HIS A 190 16.07 3.08 -6.09
N GLU A 191 16.43 3.55 -4.89
CA GLU A 191 17.78 3.54 -4.37
C GLU A 191 18.12 2.19 -3.70
N PRO A 192 19.41 1.84 -3.54
CA PRO A 192 19.80 0.67 -2.78
C PRO A 192 19.38 0.86 -1.33
N VAL A 193 18.67 -0.07 -0.68
CA VAL A 193 18.18 0.11 0.72
C VAL A 193 19.26 -0.17 1.77
N TRP A 194 20.25 -0.98 1.43
CA TRP A 194 21.32 -1.43 2.29
C TRP A 194 22.53 -0.47 2.33
N TYR A 195 22.64 0.46 1.38
CA TYR A 195 23.85 1.29 1.25
C TYR A 195 24.02 2.26 2.44
N SER A 196 25.26 2.44 2.90
CA SER A 196 25.68 3.46 3.86
C SER A 196 27.16 3.75 3.61
N LYS A 197 27.59 5.02 3.68
CA LYS A 197 29.02 5.35 3.53
C LYS A 197 29.92 4.67 4.58
N SER A 198 29.37 4.39 5.75
CA SER A 198 30.07 3.80 6.90
C SER A 198 30.06 2.28 6.94
N LEU A 199 29.33 1.61 6.04
CA LEU A 199 29.22 0.15 6.04
C LEU A 199 30.05 -0.43 4.90
N TYR A 200 30.65 -1.58 5.15
CA TYR A 200 31.40 -2.35 4.17
C TYR A 200 31.15 -3.85 4.38
N GLY A 201 31.08 -4.59 3.28
CA GLY A 201 30.89 -6.04 3.28
C GLY A 201 29.44 -6.51 3.33
N THR A 202 29.17 -7.63 2.65
CA THR A 202 27.84 -8.26 2.53
C THR A 202 27.11 -8.40 3.88
N PRO A 203 27.71 -8.94 4.95
CA PRO A 203 27.01 -9.10 6.23
C PRO A 203 26.48 -7.77 6.81
N ALA A 204 27.25 -6.69 6.69
CA ALA A 204 26.86 -5.37 7.21
C ALA A 204 25.65 -4.80 6.44
N TYR A 205 25.62 -5.00 5.12
CA TYR A 205 24.50 -4.60 4.27
C TYR A 205 23.24 -5.41 4.56
N LEU A 206 23.37 -6.72 4.73
CA LEU A 206 22.27 -7.60 5.12
C LEU A 206 21.70 -7.19 6.48
N ASN A 207 22.57 -6.99 7.49
CA ASN A 207 22.15 -6.53 8.81
C ASN A 207 21.42 -5.18 8.77
N LYS A 208 21.82 -4.26 7.87
CA LYS A 208 21.08 -3.00 7.72
C LYS A 208 19.64 -3.22 7.22
N VAL A 209 19.43 -4.14 6.29
CA VAL A 209 18.08 -4.51 5.81
C VAL A 209 17.27 -5.16 6.93
N ILE A 210 17.86 -6.12 7.65
CA ILE A 210 17.23 -6.81 8.78
C ILE A 210 16.83 -5.81 9.87
N ASN A 211 17.72 -4.87 10.20
CA ASN A 211 17.46 -3.85 11.21
C ASN A 211 16.32 -2.91 10.79
N PHE A 212 16.25 -2.53 9.51
CA PHE A 212 15.12 -1.74 9.00
C PHE A 212 13.79 -2.47 9.11
N TYR A 213 13.76 -3.77 8.82
CA TYR A 213 12.55 -4.58 9.00
C TYR A 213 12.16 -4.65 10.47
N ASN A 214 13.13 -4.90 11.36
CA ASN A 214 12.91 -4.93 12.80
C ASN A 214 12.40 -3.58 13.35
N GLU A 215 12.96 -2.46 12.89
CA GLU A 215 12.48 -1.11 13.21
C GLU A 215 11.00 -0.92 12.84
N CYS A 216 10.57 -1.45 11.69
CA CYS A 216 9.16 -1.43 11.31
C CYS A 216 8.31 -2.28 12.27
N LEU A 217 8.77 -3.49 12.63
CA LEU A 217 8.06 -4.35 13.59
C LEU A 217 7.92 -3.70 14.97
N ILE A 218 8.97 -3.04 15.46
CA ILE A 218 8.95 -2.31 16.74
C ILE A 218 7.89 -1.21 16.72
N LEU A 219 7.79 -0.44 15.63
CA LEU A 219 6.74 0.59 15.52
C LEU A 219 5.34 -0.01 15.43
N ILE A 220 5.18 -1.11 14.67
CA ILE A 220 3.90 -1.82 14.56
C ILE A 220 3.46 -2.33 15.94
N GLU A 221 4.38 -2.95 16.70
CA GLU A 221 4.12 -3.41 18.07
C GLU A 221 3.77 -2.24 19.00
N ALA A 222 4.49 -1.13 18.87
CA ALA A 222 4.25 0.07 19.68
C ALA A 222 2.84 0.65 19.46
N ILE A 223 2.34 0.62 18.21
CA ILE A 223 0.99 1.07 17.85
C ILE A 223 -0.06 0.08 18.37
N ASN A 224 0.05 -1.19 17.97
CA ASN A 224 -0.87 -2.24 18.37
C ASN A 224 -0.19 -3.61 18.19
N PRO A 225 0.13 -4.34 19.27
CA PRO A 225 0.78 -5.65 19.19
C PRO A 225 0.03 -6.68 18.32
N SER A 226 -1.30 -6.55 18.18
CA SER A 226 -2.11 -7.44 17.34
C SER A 226 -1.79 -7.32 15.85
N ASN A 227 -1.26 -6.16 15.40
CA ASN A 227 -0.88 -5.96 14.01
C ASN A 227 0.29 -6.85 13.57
N LEU A 228 1.09 -7.40 14.50
CA LEU A 228 2.13 -8.37 14.18
C LEU A 228 1.55 -9.65 13.59
N LYS A 229 0.31 -10.02 13.93
CA LYS A 229 -0.37 -11.18 13.29
C LYS A 229 -0.67 -10.92 11.82
N ALA A 230 -0.96 -9.67 11.44
CA ALA A 230 -1.14 -9.31 10.03
C ALA A 230 0.17 -9.52 9.24
N ILE A 231 1.32 -9.23 9.83
CA ILE A 231 2.63 -9.50 9.23
C ILE A 231 2.86 -11.00 9.01
N THR A 232 2.47 -11.83 9.96
CA THR A 232 2.53 -13.29 9.81
C THR A 232 1.64 -13.77 8.66
N LEU A 233 0.44 -13.22 8.51
CA LEU A 233 -0.49 -13.60 7.44
C LEU A 233 0.01 -13.23 6.03
N VAL A 234 0.74 -12.12 5.90
CA VAL A 234 1.35 -11.73 4.62
C VAL A 234 2.60 -12.56 4.30
N ASN A 235 3.10 -13.37 5.25
CA ASN A 235 4.30 -14.20 5.14
C ASN A 235 5.58 -13.44 4.73
N SER A 236 5.64 -12.12 4.95
CA SER A 236 6.79 -11.29 4.55
C SER A 236 8.07 -11.65 5.31
N HIS A 237 7.95 -12.18 6.53
CA HIS A 237 9.11 -12.47 7.37
C HIS A 237 9.99 -13.61 6.84
N ALA A 238 9.38 -14.70 6.35
CA ALA A 238 10.11 -15.85 5.80
C ALA A 238 10.82 -15.48 4.50
N SER A 239 10.12 -14.78 3.60
CA SER A 239 10.67 -14.30 2.32
C SER A 239 11.86 -13.35 2.52
N LEU A 240 11.74 -12.38 3.43
CA LEU A 240 12.84 -11.45 3.70
C LEU A 240 14.05 -12.15 4.33
N THR A 241 13.82 -13.08 5.25
CA THR A 241 14.89 -13.87 5.88
C THR A 241 15.67 -14.67 4.84
N ALA A 242 14.98 -15.30 3.88
CA ALA A 242 15.63 -16.02 2.80
C ALA A 242 16.52 -15.11 1.92
N LEU A 243 16.00 -13.92 1.56
CA LEU A 243 16.75 -12.92 0.78
C LEU A 243 17.94 -12.33 1.53
N CYS A 244 17.86 -12.29 2.86
CA CYS A 244 18.91 -11.75 3.73
C CYS A 244 19.90 -12.83 4.18
N SER A 245 20.30 -13.72 3.28
CA SER A 245 21.31 -14.75 3.52
C SER A 245 22.51 -14.61 2.59
N ILE A 246 23.69 -15.00 3.05
CA ILE A 246 24.94 -14.97 2.25
C ILE A 246 24.79 -15.88 1.03
N GLN A 247 24.17 -17.04 1.20
CA GLN A 247 23.91 -17.98 0.12
C GLN A 247 23.02 -17.35 -0.97
N CYS A 248 21.90 -16.72 -0.59
CA CYS A 248 21.03 -16.06 -1.55
C CYS A 248 21.77 -14.94 -2.31
N VAL A 249 22.63 -14.16 -1.64
CA VAL A 249 23.45 -13.14 -2.32
C VAL A 249 24.37 -13.79 -3.36
N ALA A 250 25.03 -14.90 -3.05
CA ALA A 250 25.87 -15.62 -4.00
C ALA A 250 25.04 -16.17 -5.20
N GLU A 251 23.85 -16.69 -4.95
CA GLU A 251 22.93 -17.16 -6.00
C GLU A 251 22.53 -16.00 -6.94
N TYR A 252 22.19 -14.83 -6.40
CA TYR A 252 21.86 -13.66 -7.24
C TYR A 252 23.06 -13.13 -8.02
N LYS A 253 24.29 -13.23 -7.49
CA LYS A 253 25.50 -12.88 -8.25
C LYS A 253 25.61 -13.76 -9.51
N ASN A 254 25.37 -15.06 -9.36
CA ASN A 254 25.44 -16.02 -10.45
C ASN A 254 24.23 -15.96 -11.40
N LEU A 255 23.06 -15.53 -10.91
CA LEU A 255 21.80 -15.48 -11.68
C LEU A 255 21.96 -14.71 -13.00
N ALA A 256 22.74 -13.63 -12.98
CA ALA A 256 22.89 -12.77 -14.13
C ALA A 256 23.93 -13.28 -15.16
N ALA A 257 24.80 -14.21 -14.77
CA ALA A 257 25.81 -14.78 -15.67
C ALA A 257 25.15 -15.55 -16.83
N GLU A 258 24.02 -16.20 -16.56
CA GLU A 258 23.25 -16.98 -17.53
C GLU A 258 22.07 -16.20 -18.13
N VAL A 259 22.07 -14.86 -18.10
CA VAL A 259 20.97 -14.04 -18.66
C VAL A 259 20.63 -14.39 -20.11
N HIS A 260 21.63 -14.80 -20.89
CA HIS A 260 21.45 -15.24 -22.27
C HIS A 260 20.67 -16.56 -22.40
N ALA A 261 20.69 -17.41 -21.37
CA ALA A 261 19.97 -18.66 -21.29
C ALA A 261 18.56 -18.51 -20.68
N ILE A 262 18.27 -17.39 -20.01
CA ILE A 262 16.94 -17.11 -19.46
C ILE A 262 15.94 -16.91 -20.61
N PRO A 263 14.84 -17.68 -20.66
CA PRO A 263 13.81 -17.50 -21.68
C PRO A 263 13.22 -16.09 -21.63
N GLN A 264 13.18 -15.42 -22.79
CA GLN A 264 12.52 -14.12 -22.88
C GLN A 264 11.00 -14.27 -22.69
N ILE A 265 10.40 -13.38 -21.88
CA ILE A 265 8.95 -13.33 -21.71
C ILE A 265 8.31 -13.04 -23.07
N ASN A 266 7.50 -13.98 -23.58
CA ASN A 266 6.63 -13.72 -24.72
C ASN A 266 5.37 -13.00 -24.23
N ILE A 267 5.34 -11.68 -24.43
CA ILE A 267 4.30 -10.78 -23.92
C ILE A 267 2.90 -11.23 -24.35
N LYS A 268 2.72 -11.60 -25.62
CA LYS A 268 1.41 -12.02 -26.16
C LYS A 268 0.97 -13.36 -25.57
N ASN A 269 1.89 -14.33 -25.51
CA ASN A 269 1.57 -15.64 -24.97
C ASN A 269 1.27 -15.56 -23.47
N TRP A 270 2.10 -14.85 -22.70
CA TRP A 270 1.87 -14.69 -21.26
C TRP A 270 0.51 -14.08 -20.98
N HIS A 271 0.15 -12.98 -21.64
CA HIS A 271 -1.14 -12.32 -21.44
C HIS A 271 -2.31 -13.26 -21.77
N THR A 272 -2.25 -13.94 -22.92
CA THR A 272 -3.34 -14.82 -23.36
C THR A 272 -3.55 -16.02 -22.43
N HIS A 273 -2.47 -16.61 -21.91
CA HIS A 273 -2.56 -17.78 -21.01
C HIS A 273 -2.86 -17.40 -19.56
N ALA A 274 -2.49 -16.20 -19.12
CA ALA A 274 -2.75 -15.72 -17.77
C ALA A 274 -4.17 -15.15 -17.60
N GLN A 275 -4.85 -14.82 -18.70
CA GLN A 275 -6.21 -14.32 -18.66
C GLN A 275 -7.22 -15.43 -18.34
N PHE A 276 -8.11 -15.14 -17.39
CA PHE A 276 -9.28 -15.96 -17.13
C PHE A 276 -10.40 -15.58 -18.09
N SER A 277 -11.22 -16.57 -18.47
CA SER A 277 -12.47 -16.28 -19.20
C SER A 277 -13.41 -15.48 -18.32
N GLU A 278 -13.83 -14.31 -18.81
CA GLU A 278 -14.86 -13.48 -18.17
C GLU A 278 -16.28 -14.01 -18.41
N ARG A 279 -16.46 -14.87 -19.41
CA ARG A 279 -17.76 -15.44 -19.75
C ARG A 279 -18.05 -16.65 -18.87
N ILE A 280 -19.20 -16.63 -18.22
CA ILE A 280 -19.66 -17.65 -17.28
C ILE A 280 -21.01 -18.23 -17.70
N ARG A 281 -21.38 -19.36 -17.10
CA ARG A 281 -22.68 -20.01 -17.30
C ARG A 281 -23.65 -19.64 -16.18
N GLY A 282 -24.92 -19.52 -16.54
CA GLY A 282 -26.00 -19.37 -15.58
C GLY A 282 -27.29 -20.01 -16.08
N ALA A 283 -28.21 -20.25 -15.15
CA ALA A 283 -29.57 -20.70 -15.44
C ALA A 283 -30.54 -19.54 -15.19
N ILE A 284 -31.51 -19.35 -16.08
CA ILE A 284 -32.59 -18.38 -15.88
C ILE A 284 -33.38 -18.79 -14.63
N SER A 285 -33.41 -17.95 -13.61
CA SER A 285 -34.05 -18.25 -12.33
C SER A 285 -35.46 -17.66 -12.22
N SER A 286 -35.72 -16.51 -12.85
CA SER A 286 -37.02 -15.87 -12.85
C SER A 286 -37.19 -14.92 -14.03
N ILE A 287 -38.42 -14.81 -14.52
CA ILE A 287 -38.84 -13.88 -15.58
C ILE A 287 -40.07 -13.12 -15.06
N GLN A 288 -39.95 -11.80 -14.91
CA GLN A 288 -41.04 -10.91 -14.47
C GLN A 288 -41.11 -9.69 -15.40
N GLY A 289 -41.93 -9.79 -16.46
CA GLY A 289 -41.93 -8.78 -17.53
C GLY A 289 -40.56 -8.65 -18.17
N ASP A 290 -40.01 -7.44 -18.19
CA ASP A 290 -38.67 -7.15 -18.74
C ASP A 290 -37.53 -7.47 -17.76
N LEU A 291 -37.84 -7.88 -16.52
CA LEU A 291 -36.84 -8.24 -15.52
C LEU A 291 -36.57 -9.75 -15.58
N VAL A 292 -35.39 -10.10 -16.10
CA VAL A 292 -34.92 -11.49 -16.12
C VAL A 292 -33.73 -11.66 -15.22
N SER A 293 -33.81 -12.66 -14.35
CA SER A 293 -32.74 -13.04 -13.45
C SER A 293 -32.07 -14.32 -13.90
N ILE A 294 -30.75 -14.34 -13.76
CA ILE A 294 -29.89 -15.47 -14.02
C ILE A 294 -29.17 -15.82 -12.72
N LYS A 295 -29.26 -17.08 -12.30
CA LYS A 295 -28.44 -17.61 -11.22
C LYS A 295 -27.19 -18.24 -11.84
N ALA A 296 -26.02 -17.80 -11.42
CA ALA A 296 -24.78 -18.40 -11.90
C ALA A 296 -24.70 -19.89 -11.52
N VAL A 297 -24.16 -20.69 -12.43
CA VAL A 297 -23.93 -22.12 -12.24
C VAL A 297 -22.47 -22.40 -11.87
N ASP A 298 -21.55 -21.52 -12.29
CA ASP A 298 -20.14 -21.65 -11.99
C ASP A 298 -19.85 -21.24 -10.52
N GLY A 299 -19.15 -22.10 -9.77
CA GLY A 299 -19.01 -22.02 -8.31
C GLY A 299 -18.29 -20.79 -7.74
N ASN A 300 -17.70 -19.95 -8.60
CA ASN A 300 -17.07 -18.69 -8.21
C ASN A 300 -18.07 -17.52 -8.07
N TYR A 301 -19.34 -17.74 -8.39
CA TYR A 301 -20.38 -16.71 -8.40
C TYR A 301 -21.61 -17.16 -7.61
N SER A 302 -21.91 -16.46 -6.52
CA SER A 302 -23.09 -16.73 -5.67
C SER A 302 -24.25 -15.76 -5.90
N GLY A 303 -24.01 -14.68 -6.65
CA GLY A 303 -24.98 -13.62 -6.87
C GLY A 303 -26.06 -13.96 -7.91
N GLN A 304 -27.20 -13.30 -7.78
CA GLN A 304 -28.26 -13.27 -8.79
C GLN A 304 -28.00 -12.10 -9.73
N PHE A 305 -27.91 -12.39 -11.03
CA PHE A 305 -27.62 -11.41 -12.07
C PHE A 305 -28.89 -11.01 -12.79
N PHE A 306 -29.02 -9.75 -13.17
CA PHE A 306 -30.14 -9.25 -13.97
C PHE A 306 -29.67 -8.95 -15.38
N ILE A 307 -30.43 -9.35 -16.39
CA ILE A 307 -30.11 -9.00 -17.78
C ILE A 307 -30.09 -7.48 -17.93
N ASP A 308 -29.03 -6.95 -18.55
CA ASP A 308 -28.93 -5.51 -18.83
C ASP A 308 -30.08 -5.05 -19.74
N LYS A 309 -30.87 -4.07 -19.27
CA LYS A 309 -31.95 -3.44 -20.04
C LYS A 309 -31.46 -2.73 -21.31
N LYS A 310 -30.16 -2.54 -21.47
CA LYS A 310 -29.54 -1.98 -22.68
C LYS A 310 -29.17 -3.05 -23.71
N ASP A 311 -29.20 -4.33 -23.35
CA ASP A 311 -28.89 -5.45 -24.25
C ASP A 311 -30.08 -5.77 -25.17
N ARG A 312 -30.27 -4.91 -26.18
CA ARG A 312 -31.40 -4.98 -27.14
C ARG A 312 -31.48 -6.30 -27.90
N ALA A 313 -30.37 -7.04 -28.02
CA ALA A 313 -30.34 -8.31 -28.74
C ALA A 313 -31.16 -9.37 -27.99
N ILE A 314 -31.02 -9.43 -26.67
CA ILE A 314 -31.78 -10.35 -25.84
C ILE A 314 -33.17 -9.87 -25.51
N LEU A 315 -33.38 -8.56 -25.37
CA LEU A 315 -34.72 -8.02 -25.15
C LEU A 315 -35.70 -8.42 -26.27
N LYS A 316 -35.22 -8.55 -27.51
CA LYS A 316 -36.01 -9.04 -28.65
C LYS A 316 -36.36 -10.53 -28.57
N GLY A 317 -35.57 -11.32 -27.83
CA GLY A 317 -35.72 -12.77 -27.65
C GLY A 317 -36.28 -13.18 -26.29
N LEU A 318 -36.62 -12.23 -25.41
CA LEU A 318 -37.09 -12.49 -24.04
C LEU A 318 -38.25 -13.48 -23.97
N ALA A 319 -39.20 -13.39 -24.91
CA ALA A 319 -40.36 -14.28 -24.99
C ALA A 319 -40.00 -15.75 -25.24
N GLN A 320 -38.78 -16.04 -25.70
CA GLN A 320 -38.30 -17.39 -25.98
C GLN A 320 -37.57 -18.03 -24.78
N LEU A 321 -37.13 -17.22 -23.82
CA LEU A 321 -36.39 -17.71 -22.64
C LEU A 321 -37.32 -18.45 -21.68
N LYS A 322 -36.83 -19.55 -21.11
CA LYS A 322 -37.56 -20.31 -20.08
C LYS A 322 -36.79 -20.34 -18.77
N VAL A 323 -37.52 -20.34 -17.66
CA VAL A 323 -36.93 -20.61 -16.35
C VAL A 323 -36.26 -22.00 -16.38
N GLY A 324 -35.02 -22.07 -15.89
CA GLY A 324 -34.16 -23.25 -15.94
C GLY A 324 -33.23 -23.32 -17.16
N GLU A 325 -33.42 -22.46 -18.16
CA GLU A 325 -32.61 -22.48 -19.38
C GLU A 325 -31.18 -21.99 -19.12
N LEU A 326 -30.20 -22.69 -19.71
CA LEU A 326 -28.79 -22.35 -19.59
C LEU A 326 -28.41 -21.26 -20.60
N VAL A 327 -27.75 -20.23 -20.08
CA VAL A 327 -27.20 -19.11 -20.84
C VAL A 327 -25.73 -18.91 -20.50
N THR A 328 -25.00 -18.24 -21.38
CA THR A 328 -23.69 -17.67 -21.02
C THR A 328 -23.73 -16.17 -21.04
N PHE A 329 -22.95 -15.52 -20.18
CA PHE A 329 -22.93 -14.07 -20.09
C PHE A 329 -21.63 -13.57 -19.47
N ILE A 330 -21.40 -12.26 -19.56
CA ILE A 330 -20.31 -11.58 -18.87
C ILE A 330 -20.89 -10.83 -17.67
N PRO A 331 -20.49 -11.20 -16.44
CA PRO A 331 -20.98 -10.56 -15.23
C PRO A 331 -20.36 -9.18 -15.08
N THR A 332 -21.18 -8.17 -14.83
CA THR A 332 -20.76 -6.81 -14.52
C THR A 332 -21.45 -6.30 -13.27
N ARG A 333 -20.94 -5.21 -12.68
CA ARG A 333 -21.57 -4.53 -11.55
C ARG A 333 -21.92 -3.11 -11.96
N PHE A 334 -23.16 -2.71 -11.68
CA PHE A 334 -23.62 -1.34 -11.83
C PHE A 334 -24.29 -0.94 -10.51
N ASP A 335 -23.71 0.05 -9.83
CA ASP A 335 -24.00 0.38 -8.43
C ASP A 335 -23.94 -0.87 -7.53
N ASP A 336 -25.03 -1.20 -6.83
CA ASP A 336 -25.15 -2.38 -5.98
C ASP A 336 -25.80 -3.58 -6.68
N SER A 337 -26.08 -3.48 -7.97
CA SER A 337 -26.71 -4.55 -8.75
C SER A 337 -25.69 -5.34 -9.56
N LEU A 338 -25.90 -6.66 -9.60
CA LEU A 338 -25.15 -7.57 -10.48
C LEU A 338 -25.90 -7.71 -11.81
N ILE A 339 -25.21 -7.40 -12.90
CA ILE A 339 -25.78 -7.33 -14.23
C ILE A 339 -25.15 -8.40 -15.12
N ALA A 340 -25.97 -9.06 -15.93
CA ALA A 340 -25.56 -9.96 -16.97
C ALA A 340 -25.54 -9.22 -18.31
N THR A 341 -24.36 -9.08 -18.91
CA THR A 341 -24.16 -8.41 -20.21
C THR A 341 -23.71 -9.40 -21.27
N LYS A 342 -23.94 -9.08 -22.55
CA LYS A 342 -23.53 -9.92 -23.69
C LYS A 342 -24.03 -11.35 -23.51
N VAL A 343 -25.27 -11.48 -23.05
CA VAL A 343 -25.86 -12.76 -22.72
C VAL A 343 -26.11 -13.51 -24.05
N HIS A 344 -25.84 -14.80 -24.08
CA HIS A 344 -26.10 -15.68 -25.21
C HIS A 344 -26.97 -16.84 -24.74
N TYR A 345 -28.12 -16.99 -25.41
CA TYR A 345 -29.05 -18.10 -25.28
C TYR A 345 -28.96 -18.93 -26.57
N ASN A 346 -29.18 -20.25 -26.49
CA ASN A 346 -28.82 -21.26 -27.51
C ASN A 346 -27.31 -21.49 -27.67
N LEU A 347 -26.68 -22.13 -26.69
CA LEU A 347 -25.35 -22.71 -26.90
C LEU A 347 -25.46 -23.82 -27.97
N PRO A 348 -24.61 -23.84 -29.01
CA PRO A 348 -24.50 -25.02 -29.85
C PRO A 348 -24.13 -26.21 -28.96
N THR A 349 -24.84 -27.32 -29.14
CA THR A 349 -24.52 -28.63 -28.53
C THR A 349 -23.09 -29.05 -28.78
#